data_AF-A0A7X3K3U9-F1
#
_entry.id   AF-A0A7X3K3U9-F1
#
_cell.length_a   1.000
_cell.length_b   1.000
_cell.length_c   1.000
_cell.angle_alpha   90.00
_cell.angle_beta   90.00
_cell.angle_gamma   90.00
#
_symmetry.space_group_name_H-M   'P 1'
#
loop_
_entity.id
_entity.type
_entity.pdbx_description
1 polymer ?
#
loop_
_entity_poly.entity_id
_entity_poly.type
_entity_poly.pdbx_seq_one_letter_code
_entity_poly.pdbx_strand_id
1 'polypeptide(L)'
;MIRRTALMLGLAAALSPALPVLAQSRALSAEEQQLINEINAHNSAIRTMVGRFLQIDTNGGRQEGTFFIERPNKVAFRYAPPSREEIVSIGRGFYVVDRRDETYYAYPQDSIPLRQFLGDRINLLNANVIDVTNTDGYLSITVIDETVAGTVQVSLIFDTDTKDLAQWTLVEPNGSELTFSLYDVQKGVEIPNHFFTFPSTYSGKEPGT
;
A
#
# COMPACT_ATOMS: atom_id res chain seq x y z
N MET A 1 69.30 -0.98 5.68
CA MET A 1 68.87 -0.92 4.27
C MET A 1 67.44 -0.40 4.24
N ILE A 2 67.23 0.84 3.80
CA ILE A 2 65.91 1.49 3.65
C ILE A 2 65.94 2.30 2.35
N ARG A 3 64.93 2.12 1.48
CA ARG A 3 64.39 3.07 0.48
C ARG A 3 63.19 2.37 -0.19
N ARG A 4 61.95 2.67 0.22
CA ARG A 4 61.02 3.68 -0.34
C ARG A 4 60.76 3.50 -1.84
N THR A 5 59.61 2.90 -2.16
CA THR A 5 58.90 3.17 -3.42
C THR A 5 57.40 3.14 -3.15
N ALA A 6 56.78 4.30 -3.27
CA ALA A 6 55.34 4.48 -3.27
C ALA A 6 54.81 4.34 -4.70
N LEU A 7 53.61 3.79 -4.86
CA LEU A 7 52.80 3.98 -6.05
C LEU A 7 51.39 4.36 -5.61
N MET A 8 51.04 5.62 -5.83
CA MET A 8 49.69 6.18 -5.81
C MET A 8 49.20 6.23 -7.26
N LEU A 9 47.97 5.78 -7.53
CA LEU A 9 47.10 6.12 -8.68
C LEU A 9 45.89 5.16 -8.62
N GLY A 10 44.62 5.55 -8.58
CA GLY A 10 43.98 6.86 -8.55
C GLY A 10 42.51 6.65 -8.11
N LEU A 11 41.97 7.62 -7.37
CA LEU A 11 40.60 7.59 -6.87
C LEU A 11 39.66 7.99 -8.03
N ALA A 12 39.02 7.01 -8.67
CA ALA A 12 37.92 7.30 -9.58
C ALA A 12 36.70 7.71 -8.74
N ALA A 13 36.48 9.01 -8.60
CA ALA A 13 35.21 9.53 -8.09
C ALA A 13 34.12 9.23 -9.11
N ALA A 14 33.38 8.14 -8.90
CA ALA A 14 32.15 7.87 -9.64
C ALA A 14 31.12 8.93 -9.24
N LEU A 15 30.88 9.88 -10.15
CA LEU A 15 29.71 10.75 -10.11
C LEU A 15 28.48 9.86 -10.27
N SER A 16 27.86 9.49 -9.15
CA SER A 16 26.54 8.86 -9.16
C SER A 16 25.54 9.90 -9.67
N PRO A 17 24.78 9.65 -10.74
CA PRO A 17 23.68 10.53 -11.10
C PRO A 17 22.69 10.51 -9.93
N ALA A 18 22.55 11.65 -9.25
CA ALA A 18 21.47 11.83 -8.29
C ALA A 18 20.16 11.71 -9.08
N LEU A 19 19.40 10.65 -8.82
CA LEU A 19 18.04 10.54 -9.32
C LEU A 19 17.28 11.78 -8.82
N PRO A 20 16.48 12.45 -9.68
CA PRO A 20 15.66 13.55 -9.22
C PRO A 20 14.74 13.02 -8.13
N VAL A 21 14.91 13.52 -6.91
CA VAL A 21 13.93 13.35 -5.86
C VAL A 21 12.64 13.93 -6.43
N LEU A 22 11.65 13.07 -6.69
CA LEU A 22 10.30 13.46 -7.04
C LEU A 22 9.69 14.11 -5.78
N ALA A 23 10.08 15.36 -5.52
CA ALA A 23 9.51 16.17 -4.46
C ALA A 23 8.22 16.81 -4.98
N GLN A 24 7.26 17.00 -4.07
CA GLN A 24 6.07 17.81 -4.34
C GLN A 24 6.46 19.13 -5.04
N SER A 25 5.90 19.36 -6.22
CA SER A 25 6.21 20.50 -7.07
C SER A 25 5.69 21.84 -6.52
N ARG A 26 4.79 21.78 -5.52
CA ARG A 26 4.21 22.93 -4.83
C ARG A 26 3.97 22.64 -3.36
N ALA A 27 3.89 23.71 -2.56
CA ALA A 27 3.38 23.61 -1.20
C ALA A 27 1.86 23.33 -1.21
N LEU A 28 1.40 22.57 -0.22
CA LEU A 28 -0.03 22.38 0.04
C LEU A 28 -0.66 23.69 0.54
N SER A 29 -1.89 23.95 0.10
CA SER A 29 -2.68 25.07 0.63
C SER A 29 -3.13 24.78 2.07
N ALA A 30 -3.55 25.81 2.79
CA ALA A 30 -4.09 25.64 4.14
C ALA A 30 -5.36 24.77 4.14
N GLU A 31 -6.20 24.94 3.12
CA GLU A 31 -7.43 24.17 2.91
C GLU A 31 -7.14 22.70 2.65
N GLU A 32 -6.16 22.40 1.79
CA GLU A 32 -5.73 21.01 1.52
C GLU A 32 -5.17 20.35 2.76
N GLN A 33 -4.32 21.05 3.50
CA GLN A 33 -3.74 20.52 4.73
C GLN A 33 -4.81 20.26 5.79
N GLN A 34 -5.79 21.16 5.92
CA GLN A 34 -6.93 20.96 6.80
C GLN A 34 -7.75 19.72 6.39
N LEU A 35 -8.08 19.60 5.10
CA LEU A 35 -8.86 18.46 4.59
C LEU A 35 -8.12 17.12 4.80
N ILE A 36 -6.82 17.08 4.56
CA ILE A 36 -5.99 15.89 4.83
C ILE A 36 -6.01 15.54 6.32
N ASN A 37 -5.96 16.53 7.21
CA ASN A 37 -6.07 16.28 8.65
C ASN A 37 -7.44 15.73 9.06
N GLU A 38 -8.53 16.21 8.45
CA GLU A 38 -9.87 15.67 8.65
C GLU A 38 -9.98 14.21 8.16
N ILE A 39 -9.42 13.91 6.98
CA ILE A 39 -9.32 12.54 6.44
C ILE A 39 -8.53 11.63 7.39
N ASN A 40 -7.38 12.10 7.87
CA ASN A 40 -6.54 11.37 8.82
C ASN A 40 -7.32 11.03 10.09
N ALA A 41 -8.00 12.03 10.68
CA ALA A 41 -8.77 11.85 11.91
C ALA A 41 -9.96 10.89 11.73
N HIS A 42 -10.73 11.08 10.66
CA HIS A 42 -11.88 10.26 10.34
C HIS A 42 -11.50 8.79 10.13
N ASN A 43 -10.55 8.51 9.24
CA ASN A 43 -10.17 7.13 8.93
C ASN A 43 -9.45 6.44 10.10
N SER A 44 -8.73 7.20 10.96
CA SER A 44 -8.13 6.65 12.19
C SER A 44 -9.18 6.21 13.22
N ALA A 45 -10.36 6.84 13.24
CA ALA A 45 -11.45 6.45 14.14
C ALA A 45 -12.11 5.13 13.75
N ILE A 46 -11.97 4.70 12.48
CA ILE A 46 -12.57 3.46 11.97
C ILE A 46 -11.78 2.25 12.46
N ARG A 47 -12.26 1.60 13.53
CA ARG A 47 -11.60 0.42 14.12
C ARG A 47 -11.84 -0.85 13.34
N THR A 48 -13.05 -1.06 12.83
CA THR A 48 -13.39 -2.20 12.00
C THR A 48 -14.15 -1.76 10.77
N MET A 49 -13.92 -2.43 9.66
CA MET A 49 -14.70 -2.22 8.44
C MET A 49 -14.76 -3.49 7.59
N VAL A 50 -15.90 -3.71 6.96
CA VAL A 50 -16.15 -4.76 5.97
C VAL A 50 -16.76 -4.12 4.73
N GLY A 51 -16.47 -4.65 3.56
CA GLY A 51 -17.11 -4.20 2.34
C GLY A 51 -16.66 -5.03 1.16
N ARG A 52 -17.02 -4.56 -0.04
CA ARG A 52 -16.61 -5.17 -1.29
C ARG A 52 -15.51 -4.37 -1.94
N PHE A 53 -14.71 -5.05 -2.76
CA PHE A 53 -13.72 -4.40 -3.60
C PHE A 53 -13.83 -4.85 -5.04
N LEU A 54 -13.40 -3.97 -5.95
CA LEU A 54 -13.17 -4.26 -7.36
C LEU A 54 -11.73 -3.86 -7.69
N GLN A 55 -10.93 -4.84 -8.09
CA GLN A 55 -9.61 -4.65 -8.67
C GLN A 55 -9.72 -4.61 -10.19
N ILE A 56 -9.00 -3.68 -10.80
CA ILE A 56 -8.77 -3.59 -12.24
C ILE A 56 -7.26 -3.57 -12.48
N ASP A 57 -6.76 -4.43 -13.37
CA ASP A 57 -5.36 -4.44 -13.79
C ASP A 57 -5.09 -3.63 -15.06
N THR A 58 -3.81 -3.46 -15.43
CA THR A 58 -3.36 -2.75 -16.63
C THR A 58 -4.02 -3.22 -17.92
N ASN A 59 -4.40 -4.50 -18.00
CA ASN A 59 -5.04 -5.10 -19.18
C ASN A 59 -6.58 -4.98 -19.14
N GLY A 60 -7.13 -4.33 -18.12
CA GLY A 60 -8.56 -4.22 -17.87
C GLY A 60 -9.16 -5.48 -17.24
N GLY A 61 -8.35 -6.42 -16.77
CA GLY A 61 -8.79 -7.59 -16.04
C GLY A 61 -9.47 -7.18 -14.74
N ARG A 62 -10.64 -7.76 -14.46
CA ARG A 62 -11.48 -7.37 -13.33
C ARG A 62 -11.57 -8.51 -12.33
N GLN A 63 -11.25 -8.22 -11.08
CA GLN A 63 -11.41 -9.16 -9.99
C GLN A 63 -12.17 -8.49 -8.86
N GLU A 64 -13.14 -9.17 -8.27
CA GLU A 64 -13.91 -8.63 -7.15
C GLU A 64 -13.79 -9.52 -5.94
N GLY A 65 -14.21 -8.99 -4.79
CA GLY A 65 -14.18 -9.75 -3.56
C GLY A 65 -14.74 -9.01 -2.37
N THR A 66 -14.45 -9.53 -1.19
CA THR A 66 -14.81 -8.92 0.10
C THR A 66 -13.56 -8.61 0.87
N PHE A 67 -13.52 -7.44 1.51
CA PHE A 67 -12.42 -7.07 2.39
C PHE A 67 -12.90 -6.93 3.84
N PHE A 68 -11.96 -7.13 4.76
CA PHE A 68 -12.13 -7.01 6.19
C PHE A 68 -10.91 -6.26 6.73
N ILE A 69 -11.12 -5.24 7.55
CA ILE A 69 -10.05 -4.52 8.23
C ILE A 69 -10.41 -4.44 9.70
N GLU A 70 -9.43 -4.74 10.54
CA GLU A 70 -9.47 -4.49 11.98
C GLU A 70 -8.16 -3.78 12.36
N ARG A 71 -8.27 -2.53 12.80
CA ARG A 71 -7.11 -1.74 13.19
C ARG A 71 -6.67 -2.07 14.62
N PRO A 72 -5.36 -2.10 14.88
CA PRO A 72 -4.27 -1.88 13.92
C PRO A 72 -3.87 -3.15 13.15
N ASN A 73 -3.42 -2.96 11.91
CA ASN A 73 -2.63 -3.90 11.11
C ASN A 73 -3.28 -5.25 10.75
N LYS A 74 -4.57 -5.48 11.00
CA LYS A 74 -5.26 -6.66 10.48
C LYS A 74 -6.04 -6.31 9.23
N VAL A 75 -5.81 -7.08 8.18
CA VAL A 75 -6.57 -6.96 6.94
C VAL A 75 -6.73 -8.33 6.29
N ALA A 76 -7.87 -8.55 5.65
CA ALA A 76 -8.09 -9.68 4.78
C ALA A 76 -8.83 -9.21 3.52
N PHE A 77 -8.31 -9.49 2.33
CA PHE A 77 -9.05 -9.38 1.07
C PHE A 77 -9.26 -10.78 0.52
N ARG A 78 -10.50 -11.14 0.24
CA ARG A 78 -10.86 -12.45 -0.30
C ARG A 78 -11.45 -12.28 -1.68
N TYR A 79 -10.79 -12.84 -2.68
CA TYR A 79 -11.28 -12.81 -4.05
C TYR A 79 -12.50 -13.70 -4.21
N ALA A 80 -13.44 -13.27 -5.05
CA ALA A 80 -14.64 -14.02 -5.37
C ALA A 80 -14.31 -15.23 -6.29
N PRO A 81 -15.16 -16.28 -6.28
CA PRO A 81 -15.01 -17.39 -7.20
C PRO A 81 -14.91 -16.93 -8.68
N PRO A 82 -14.13 -17.63 -9.52
CA PRO A 82 -13.48 -18.92 -9.26
C PRO A 82 -12.14 -18.83 -8.52
N SER A 83 -11.64 -17.63 -8.24
CA SER A 83 -10.42 -17.46 -7.45
C SER A 83 -10.63 -17.97 -6.03
N ARG A 84 -9.55 -18.52 -5.46
CA ARG A 84 -9.47 -18.91 -4.05
C ARG A 84 -8.29 -18.22 -3.36
N GLU A 85 -7.87 -17.10 -3.94
CA GLU A 85 -6.82 -16.28 -3.39
C GLU A 85 -7.37 -15.40 -2.27
N GLU A 86 -6.56 -15.26 -1.23
CA GLU A 86 -6.81 -14.34 -0.14
C GLU A 86 -5.52 -13.60 0.19
N ILE A 87 -5.63 -12.31 0.41
CA ILE A 87 -4.58 -11.51 1.00
C ILE A 87 -4.89 -11.42 2.49
N VAL A 88 -3.93 -11.71 3.36
CA VAL A 88 -4.10 -11.66 4.82
C VAL A 88 -2.91 -10.95 5.46
N SER A 89 -3.16 -10.07 6.42
CA SER A 89 -2.15 -9.51 7.31
C SER A 89 -2.65 -9.50 8.74
N ILE A 90 -1.74 -9.78 9.68
CA ILE A 90 -1.96 -9.79 11.13
C ILE A 90 -0.95 -8.91 11.87
N GLY A 91 -0.41 -7.89 11.20
CA GLY A 91 0.58 -6.96 11.75
C GLY A 91 1.98 -7.54 11.98
N ARG A 92 2.25 -8.74 11.47
CA ARG A 92 3.58 -9.37 11.47
C ARG A 92 4.15 -9.61 10.08
N GLY A 93 3.40 -9.23 9.05
CA GLY A 93 3.69 -9.53 7.66
C GLY A 93 2.41 -9.60 6.84
N PHE A 94 2.59 -9.76 5.54
CA PHE A 94 1.55 -9.88 4.54
C PHE A 94 1.65 -11.22 3.86
N TYR A 95 0.51 -11.88 3.65
CA TYR A 95 0.43 -13.22 3.12
C TYR A 95 -0.52 -13.23 1.94
N VAL A 96 -0.04 -13.66 0.77
CA VAL A 96 -0.89 -13.99 -0.36
C VAL A 96 -1.11 -15.49 -0.32
N VAL A 97 -2.33 -15.89 0.03
CA VAL A 97 -2.73 -17.27 0.32
C VAL A 97 -3.54 -17.81 -0.84
N ASP A 98 -3.17 -18.97 -1.38
CA ASP A 98 -4.01 -19.74 -2.29
C ASP A 98 -4.66 -20.89 -1.50
N ARG A 99 -5.98 -20.82 -1.29
CA ARG A 99 -6.74 -21.86 -0.56
C ARG A 99 -6.98 -23.12 -1.38
N ARG A 100 -6.86 -23.08 -2.71
CA ARG A 100 -6.95 -24.27 -3.57
C ARG A 100 -5.70 -25.11 -3.43
N ASP A 101 -4.55 -24.45 -3.50
CA ASP A 101 -3.25 -25.11 -3.54
C ASP A 101 -2.61 -25.22 -2.15
N GLU A 102 -3.29 -24.71 -1.11
CA GLU A 102 -2.85 -24.70 0.29
C GLU A 102 -1.46 -24.09 0.45
N THR A 103 -1.20 -22.99 -0.25
CA THR A 103 0.11 -22.34 -0.29
C THR A 103 0.01 -20.87 0.07
N TYR A 104 1.13 -20.28 0.47
CA TYR A 104 1.20 -18.85 0.69
C TYR A 104 2.55 -18.26 0.28
N TYR A 105 2.55 -16.99 -0.12
CA TYR A 105 3.74 -16.15 -0.22
C TYR A 105 3.77 -15.18 0.94
N ALA A 106 4.91 -15.02 1.61
CA ALA A 106 5.08 -14.10 2.72
C ALA A 106 5.92 -12.90 2.32
N TYR A 107 5.42 -11.71 2.64
CA TYR A 107 6.11 -10.44 2.40
C TYR A 107 6.27 -9.68 3.72
N PRO A 108 7.41 -9.00 3.93
CA PRO A 108 7.57 -8.09 5.07
C PRO A 108 6.49 -7.02 5.07
N GLN A 109 6.02 -6.63 6.26
CA GLN A 109 4.98 -5.61 6.41
C GLN A 109 5.39 -4.27 5.78
N ASP A 110 6.68 -3.93 5.82
CA ASP A 110 7.21 -2.69 5.27
C ASP A 110 7.21 -2.64 3.75
N SER A 111 6.98 -3.77 3.07
CA SER A 111 6.94 -3.85 1.61
C SER A 111 5.53 -3.64 1.04
N ILE A 112 4.53 -3.35 1.88
CA ILE A 112 3.15 -3.14 1.45
C ILE A 112 2.94 -1.65 1.15
N PRO A 113 2.58 -1.28 -0.11
CA PRO A 113 2.39 0.12 -0.50
C PRO A 113 1.29 0.88 0.29
N LEU A 114 0.36 0.16 0.93
CA LEU A 114 -0.77 0.72 1.68
C LEU A 114 -0.62 0.64 3.22
N ARG A 115 0.55 0.27 3.75
CA ARG A 115 0.76 0.05 5.20
C ARG A 115 0.35 1.25 6.06
N GLN A 116 0.58 2.46 5.57
CA GLN A 116 0.24 3.72 6.24
C GLN A 116 -1.26 3.89 6.52
N PHE A 117 -2.13 3.19 5.78
CA PHE A 117 -3.59 3.23 5.97
C PHE A 117 -4.10 2.15 6.95
N LEU A 118 -3.26 1.17 7.27
CA LEU A 118 -3.59 0.02 8.14
C LEU A 118 -3.15 0.22 9.60
N GLY A 119 -2.30 1.22 9.87
CA GLY A 119 -1.83 1.53 11.22
C GLY A 119 -2.94 1.97 12.18
N ASP A 120 -2.58 2.10 13.47
CA ASP A 120 -3.51 2.61 14.51
C ASP A 120 -3.96 4.04 14.22
N ARG A 121 -3.05 4.87 13.69
CA ARG A 121 -3.29 6.25 13.28
C ARG A 121 -2.78 6.44 11.87
N ILE A 122 -3.62 7.05 11.04
CA ILE A 122 -3.31 7.40 9.67
C ILE A 122 -2.74 8.82 9.68
N ASN A 123 -1.58 9.00 9.05
CA ASN A 123 -1.02 10.31 8.83
C ASN A 123 -0.42 10.39 7.42
N LEU A 124 -1.24 10.85 6.48
CA LEU A 124 -0.86 10.98 5.07
C LEU A 124 0.17 12.08 4.83
N LEU A 125 0.31 13.05 5.74
CA LEU A 125 1.30 14.14 5.59
C LEU A 125 2.73 13.70 5.96
N ASN A 126 2.88 12.61 6.71
CA ASN A 126 4.19 12.03 7.02
C ASN A 126 4.68 11.08 5.92
N ALA A 127 3.84 10.79 4.93
CA ALA A 127 4.23 9.99 3.79
C ALA A 127 5.13 10.81 2.85
N ASN A 128 5.85 10.13 1.96
CA ASN A 128 6.54 10.79 0.85
C ASN A 128 5.51 11.23 -0.20
N VAL A 129 4.68 12.23 0.14
CA VAL A 129 3.67 12.76 -0.75
C VAL A 129 4.36 13.49 -1.89
N ILE A 130 3.96 13.21 -3.12
CA ILE A 130 4.50 13.79 -4.34
C ILE A 130 3.48 14.61 -5.11
N ASP A 131 2.19 14.33 -4.91
CA ASP A 131 1.10 15.11 -5.50
C ASP A 131 -0.14 15.11 -4.61
N VAL A 132 -0.87 16.22 -4.65
CA VAL A 132 -2.20 16.36 -4.04
C VAL A 132 -3.07 17.13 -5.02
N THR A 133 -4.19 16.53 -5.38
CA THR A 133 -5.15 17.10 -6.32
C THR A 133 -6.55 17.05 -5.71
N ASN A 134 -7.23 18.18 -5.67
CA ASN A 134 -8.62 18.29 -5.21
C ASN A 134 -9.52 18.64 -6.39
N THR A 135 -10.36 17.71 -6.82
CA THR A 135 -11.21 17.84 -8.01
C THR A 135 -12.56 17.17 -7.76
N ASP A 136 -13.65 17.86 -8.11
CA ASP A 136 -15.01 17.30 -8.22
C ASP A 136 -15.46 16.43 -7.03
N GLY A 137 -15.26 16.93 -5.80
CA GLY A 137 -15.68 16.24 -4.59
C GLY A 137 -14.75 15.09 -4.17
N TYR A 138 -13.58 14.97 -4.78
CA TYR A 138 -12.56 14.01 -4.42
C TYR A 138 -11.21 14.68 -4.14
N LEU A 139 -10.51 14.16 -3.13
CA LEU A 139 -9.11 14.46 -2.88
C LEU A 139 -8.27 13.25 -3.26
N SER A 140 -7.37 13.44 -4.23
CA SER A 140 -6.31 12.50 -4.57
C SER A 140 -5.02 12.87 -3.85
N ILE A 141 -4.38 11.90 -3.20
CA ILE A 141 -3.07 12.05 -2.55
C ILE A 141 -2.16 10.96 -3.11
N THR A 142 -1.10 11.37 -3.80
CA THR A 142 -0.13 10.44 -4.38
C THR A 142 1.14 10.42 -3.54
N VAL A 143 1.56 9.22 -3.14
CA VAL A 143 2.79 8.98 -2.39
C VAL A 143 3.74 8.09 -3.17
N ILE A 144 5.03 8.15 -2.81
CA ILE A 144 6.03 7.18 -3.23
C ILE A 144 6.41 6.28 -2.03
N ASP A 145 6.47 4.97 -2.26
CA ASP A 145 7.01 4.01 -1.27
C ASP A 145 8.07 3.12 -1.92
N GLU A 146 9.00 2.62 -1.11
CA GLU A 146 10.05 1.69 -1.53
C GLU A 146 9.67 0.28 -1.12
N THR A 147 9.54 -0.63 -2.08
CA THR A 147 9.17 -2.03 -1.83
C THR A 147 10.28 -2.99 -2.26
N VAL A 148 10.10 -4.29 -1.98
CA VAL A 148 11.02 -5.33 -2.49
C VAL A 148 11.06 -5.38 -4.03
N ALA A 149 10.01 -4.93 -4.70
CA ALA A 149 9.93 -4.89 -6.17
C ALA A 149 10.55 -3.60 -6.75
N GLY A 150 10.85 -2.60 -5.92
CA GLY A 150 11.34 -1.28 -6.29
C GLY A 150 10.38 -0.15 -5.87
N THR A 151 10.63 1.05 -6.39
CA THR A 151 9.86 2.27 -6.13
C THR A 151 8.46 2.18 -6.76
N VAL A 152 7.43 2.27 -5.93
CA VAL A 152 6.02 2.28 -6.36
C VAL A 152 5.38 3.64 -6.12
N GLN A 153 4.35 3.96 -6.90
CA GLN A 153 3.49 5.11 -6.62
C GLN A 153 2.12 4.63 -6.16
N VAL A 154 1.57 5.24 -5.12
CA VAL A 154 0.23 4.95 -4.62
C VAL A 154 -0.59 6.22 -4.61
N SER A 155 -1.65 6.25 -5.41
CA SER A 155 -2.63 7.33 -5.42
C SER A 155 -3.85 6.90 -4.59
N LEU A 156 -4.17 7.64 -3.54
CA LEU A 156 -5.31 7.42 -2.66
C LEU A 156 -6.39 8.44 -2.97
N ILE A 157 -7.61 7.98 -3.24
CA ILE A 157 -8.74 8.83 -3.61
C ILE A 157 -9.78 8.79 -2.49
N PHE A 158 -10.02 9.96 -1.90
CA PHE A 158 -10.97 10.17 -0.82
C PHE A 158 -12.15 11.00 -1.29
N ASP A 159 -13.35 10.61 -0.89
CA ASP A 159 -14.53 11.44 -1.04
C ASP A 159 -14.46 12.62 -0.04
N THR A 160 -14.60 13.86 -0.51
CA THR A 160 -14.37 15.03 0.33
C THR A 160 -15.49 15.31 1.31
N ASP A 161 -16.68 14.74 1.14
CA ASP A 161 -17.81 14.96 2.03
C ASP A 161 -17.75 13.96 3.20
N THR A 162 -17.70 12.68 2.85
CA THR A 162 -17.67 11.54 3.79
C THR A 162 -16.28 11.29 4.39
N LYS A 163 -15.22 11.79 3.74
CA LYS A 163 -13.80 11.57 4.08
C LYS A 163 -13.36 10.10 3.93
N ASP A 164 -14.18 9.25 3.32
CA ASP A 164 -13.89 7.83 3.14
C ASP A 164 -12.92 7.59 1.99
N LEU A 165 -12.05 6.57 2.15
CA LEU A 165 -11.26 6.04 1.04
C LEU A 165 -12.19 5.35 0.04
N ALA A 166 -12.33 5.91 -1.15
CA ALA A 166 -13.14 5.36 -2.22
C ALA A 166 -12.33 4.40 -3.11
N GLN A 167 -11.07 4.75 -3.38
CA GLN A 167 -10.22 4.02 -4.31
C GLN A 167 -8.74 4.22 -3.99
N TRP A 168 -7.91 3.25 -4.37
CA TRP A 168 -6.49 3.51 -4.56
C TRP A 168 -5.98 2.89 -5.86
N THR A 169 -4.91 3.48 -6.37
CA THR A 169 -4.20 3.00 -7.55
C THR A 169 -2.73 2.80 -7.20
N LEU A 170 -2.20 1.63 -7.51
CA LEU A 170 -0.79 1.25 -7.37
C LEU A 170 -0.15 1.22 -8.75
N VAL A 171 0.94 1.96 -8.92
CA VAL A 171 1.78 1.91 -10.11
C VAL A 171 3.12 1.28 -9.74
N GLU A 172 3.43 0.16 -10.39
CA GLU A 172 4.68 -0.60 -10.21
C GLU A 172 5.85 0.02 -11.00
N PRO A 173 7.12 -0.32 -10.67
CA PRO A 173 8.29 0.19 -11.40
C PRO A 173 8.30 -0.15 -12.89
N ASN A 174 7.65 -1.25 -13.26
CA ASN A 174 7.50 -1.70 -14.65
C ASN A 174 6.41 -0.93 -15.43
N GLY A 175 5.69 -0.01 -14.76
CA GLY A 175 4.58 0.77 -15.32
C GLY A 175 3.21 0.07 -15.26
N SER A 176 3.12 -1.13 -14.70
CA SER A 176 1.84 -1.81 -14.47
C SER A 176 1.02 -1.06 -13.43
N GLU A 177 -0.29 -1.02 -13.64
CA GLU A 177 -1.24 -0.33 -12.79
C GLU A 177 -2.26 -1.31 -12.22
N LEU A 178 -2.50 -1.23 -10.92
CA LEU A 178 -3.58 -1.92 -10.23
C LEU A 178 -4.46 -0.89 -9.53
N THR A 179 -5.71 -0.81 -9.93
CA THR A 179 -6.70 0.06 -9.30
C THR A 179 -7.67 -0.77 -8.46
N PHE A 180 -7.93 -0.34 -7.23
CA PHE A 180 -8.85 -0.98 -6.29
C PHE A 180 -9.90 0.01 -5.81
N SER A 181 -11.16 -0.26 -6.10
CA SER A 181 -12.30 0.54 -5.63
C SER A 181 -13.01 -0.18 -4.48
N LEU A 182 -13.41 0.54 -3.44
CA LEU A 182 -14.15 0.02 -2.29
C LEU A 182 -15.61 0.45 -2.35
N TYR A 183 -16.52 -0.46 -2.05
CA TYR A 183 -17.96 -0.19 -2.05
C TYR A 183 -18.71 -1.06 -1.03
N ASP A 184 -19.97 -0.74 -0.77
CA ASP A 184 -20.81 -1.40 0.23
C ASP A 184 -20.16 -1.49 1.63
N VAL A 185 -19.46 -0.43 2.03
CA VAL A 185 -18.65 -0.40 3.25
C VAL A 185 -19.52 -0.23 4.50
N GLN A 186 -19.33 -1.13 5.45
CA GLN A 186 -19.90 -1.05 6.80
C GLN A 186 -18.76 -0.92 7.83
N LYS A 187 -18.91 0.00 8.77
CA LYS A 187 -17.90 0.33 9.79
C LYS A 187 -18.39 -0.06 11.18
N GLY A 188 -17.48 -0.34 12.09
CA GLY A 188 -17.83 -0.65 13.49
C GLY A 188 -18.51 -2.01 13.67
N VAL A 189 -18.33 -2.92 12.71
CA VAL A 189 -18.84 -4.29 12.77
C VAL A 189 -17.90 -5.19 13.57
N GLU A 190 -18.44 -6.21 14.23
CA GLU A 190 -17.62 -7.25 14.85
C GLU A 190 -17.12 -8.22 13.78
N ILE A 191 -15.80 -8.47 13.75
CA ILE A 191 -15.18 -9.37 12.78
C ILE A 191 -14.53 -10.52 13.57
N PRO A 192 -14.97 -11.77 13.38
CA PRO A 192 -14.35 -12.89 14.07
C PRO A 192 -12.87 -13.05 13.69
N ASN A 193 -12.00 -13.25 14.69
CA ASN A 193 -10.54 -13.33 14.48
C ASN A 193 -10.10 -14.34 13.40
N HIS A 194 -10.84 -15.43 13.20
CA HIS A 194 -10.49 -16.43 12.20
C HIS A 194 -10.54 -15.88 10.76
N PHE A 195 -11.16 -14.72 10.54
CA PHE A 195 -11.16 -14.05 9.24
C PHE A 195 -9.76 -13.58 8.82
N PHE A 196 -8.89 -13.30 9.77
CA PHE A 196 -7.53 -12.82 9.55
C PHE A 196 -6.49 -13.95 9.65
N THR A 197 -6.90 -15.21 9.51
CA THR A 197 -6.00 -16.36 9.68
C THR A 197 -6.09 -17.34 8.53
N PHE A 198 -5.04 -18.14 8.38
CA PHE A 198 -5.02 -19.30 7.50
C PHE A 198 -4.35 -20.48 8.23
N PRO A 199 -4.66 -21.74 7.87
CA PRO A 199 -4.06 -22.89 8.51
C PRO A 199 -2.54 -22.87 8.45
N SER A 200 -1.89 -23.17 9.57
CA SER A 200 -0.42 -23.29 9.65
C SER A 200 0.13 -24.49 8.86
N THR A 201 -0.74 -25.35 8.35
CA THR A 201 -0.38 -26.48 7.49
C THR A 201 -0.08 -26.07 6.05
N TYR A 202 -0.40 -24.84 5.67
CA TYR A 202 -0.16 -24.34 4.31
C TYR A 202 1.34 -24.20 4.06
N SER A 203 1.75 -24.43 2.82
CA SER A 203 3.16 -24.41 2.43
C SER A 203 3.61 -23.04 1.93
N GLY A 204 4.68 -22.51 2.51
CA GLY A 204 5.31 -21.28 2.04
C GLY A 204 5.97 -21.46 0.67
N LYS A 205 5.81 -20.48 -0.21
CA LYS A 205 6.51 -20.35 -1.49
C LYS A 205 7.37 -19.09 -1.48
N GLU A 206 8.53 -19.16 -2.14
CA GLU A 206 9.38 -17.99 -2.33
C GLU A 206 8.78 -17.05 -3.38
N PRO A 207 8.71 -15.73 -3.11
CA PRO A 207 8.30 -14.77 -4.12
C PRO A 207 9.33 -14.74 -5.28
N GLY A 208 8.91 -15.12 -6.49
CA GLY A 208 9.67 -14.86 -7.72
C GLY A 208 10.72 -15.90 -8.16
N THR A 209 10.31 -17.16 -8.36
CA THR A 209 11.01 -18.09 -9.29
C THR A 209 10.33 -18.13 -10.65
#